data_AF-A0A1W9VYZ1-F1
#
_entry.id   AF-A0A1W9VYZ1-F1
#
_cell.length_a   1.000
_cell.length_b   1.000
_cell.length_c   1.000
_cell.angle_alpha   90.00
_cell.angle_beta   90.00
_cell.angle_gamma   90.00
#
_symmetry.space_group_name_H-M   'P 1'
#
loop_
_entity.id
_entity.type
_entity.pdbx_description
1 polymer ?
#
loop_
_entity_poly.entity_id
_entity_poly.type
_entity_poly.pdbx_seq_one_letter_code
_entity_poly.pdbx_strand_id
1 'polypeptide(L)' 'MAWFFGENDLNTPVYNYEDGGCGDGLDSHGVSKNQGAESTLAGLISLINIHETVTKNFK' A
#
# COMPACT_ATOMS: atom_id res chain seq x y z
N MET A 1 5.15 5.70 -1.24
CA MET A 1 3.98 5.41 -0.38
C MET A 1 2.68 5.51 -1.16
N ALA A 2 2.40 6.65 -1.82
CA ALA A 2 1.18 6.82 -2.59
C ALA A 2 0.93 5.73 -3.66
N TRP A 3 2.00 5.15 -4.20
CA TRP A 3 1.95 3.98 -5.08
C TRP A 3 1.15 2.80 -4.51
N PHE A 4 1.29 2.48 -3.22
CA PHE A 4 0.52 1.40 -2.57
C PHE A 4 -0.97 1.70 -2.46
N PHE A 5 -1.34 2.98 -2.52
CA PHE A 5 -2.70 3.47 -2.34
C PHE A 5 -3.38 3.86 -3.67
N GLY A 6 -2.70 3.65 -4.80
CA GLY A 6 -3.28 3.84 -6.14
C GLY A 6 -2.54 4.83 -7.03
N GLU A 7 -1.48 5.50 -6.57
CA GLU A 7 -0.63 6.31 -7.47
C GLU A 7 0.39 5.43 -8.21
N ASN A 8 -0.13 4.49 -8.99
CA ASN A 8 0.63 3.53 -9.78
C ASN A 8 0.05 3.40 -11.19
N ASP A 9 0.72 2.64 -12.05
CA ASP A 9 0.40 2.54 -13.48
C ASP A 9 -1.03 2.07 -13.76
N LEU A 10 -1.64 1.32 -12.82
CA LEU A 10 -3.00 0.81 -12.94
C LEU A 10 -4.04 1.63 -12.16
N ASN A 11 -3.62 2.72 -11.51
CA ASN A 11 -4.47 3.57 -10.67
C ASN A 11 -5.30 2.78 -9.64
N THR A 12 -4.74 1.69 -9.11
CA THR A 12 -5.45 0.75 -8.23
C THR A 12 -4.65 0.51 -6.95
N PRO A 13 -5.28 0.44 -5.76
CA PRO A 13 -4.57 0.13 -4.53
C PRO A 13 -3.94 -1.25 -4.58
N VAL A 14 -2.69 -1.36 -4.14
CA VAL A 14 -2.02 -2.64 -3.86
C VAL A 14 -2.23 -3.04 -2.40
N TYR A 15 -2.42 -2.06 -1.51
CA TYR A 15 -2.92 -2.25 -0.17
C TYR A 15 -4.42 -2.57 -0.20
N ASN A 16 -4.82 -3.64 0.49
CA ASN A 16 -6.22 -4.02 0.65
C ASN A 16 -6.79 -3.39 1.93
N TYR A 17 -7.76 -2.49 1.78
CA TYR A 17 -8.39 -1.81 2.90
C TYR A 17 -9.35 -2.70 3.71
N GLU A 18 -9.79 -3.84 3.16
CA GLU A 18 -10.74 -4.73 3.84
C GLU A 18 -10.06 -5.63 4.88
N ASP A 19 -8.92 -6.21 4.54
CA ASP A 19 -8.18 -7.17 5.38
C ASP A 19 -6.85 -6.61 5.90
N GLY A 20 -6.41 -5.44 5.42
CA GLY A 20 -5.16 -4.79 5.80
C GLY A 20 -3.91 -5.43 5.20
N GLY A 21 -4.06 -6.40 4.30
CA GLY A 21 -2.94 -7.00 3.58
C GLY A 21 -2.44 -6.12 2.44
N CYS A 22 -1.34 -6.53 1.81
CA CYS A 22 -0.77 -5.83 0.67
C CYS A 22 -0.25 -6.84 -0.34
N GLY A 23 -0.62 -6.64 -1.61
CA GLY A 23 -0.08 -7.42 -2.71
C GLY A 23 1.41 -7.14 -2.93
N ASP A 24 2.11 -8.08 -3.56
CA ASP A 24 3.53 -7.90 -3.92
C ASP A 24 3.76 -6.80 -4.96
N GLY A 25 2.75 -6.49 -5.77
CA GLY A 25 2.85 -5.46 -6.79
C GLY A 25 1.79 -5.61 -7.89
N LEU A 26 2.14 -5.11 -9.08
CA LEU A 26 1.30 -5.16 -10.27
C LEU A 26 1.87 -6.12 -11.31
N ASP A 27 0.99 -6.83 -12.00
CA ASP A 27 1.30 -7.63 -13.19
C ASP A 27 0.32 -7.31 -14.33
N SER A 28 0.45 -8.02 -15.46
CA SER A 28 -0.42 -7.82 -16.63
C SER A 28 -1.91 -8.11 -16.38
N HIS A 29 -2.25 -8.79 -15.28
CA HIS A 29 -3.59 -9.13 -14.86
C HIS A 29 -4.12 -8.23 -13.73
N GLY A 30 -3.29 -7.34 -13.18
CA GLY A 30 -3.69 -6.40 -12.14
C GLY A 30 -2.84 -6.51 -10.89
N VAL A 31 -3.47 -6.35 -9.73
CA VAL A 31 -2.81 -6.47 -8.42
C VAL A 31 -2.53 -7.94 -8.11
N SER A 32 -1.30 -8.23 -7.69
CA SER A 32 -0.93 -9.54 -7.18
C SER A 32 -1.82 -9.91 -5.99
N LYS A 33 -2.40 -11.12 -6.02
CA LYS A 33 -3.17 -11.68 -4.90
C LYS A 33 -2.28 -12.26 -3.80
N ASN A 34 -0.97 -12.33 -4.02
CA ASN A 34 -0.05 -12.79 -2.99
C ASN A 34 0.13 -11.69 -1.95
N GLN A 35 -0.39 -11.95 -0.74
CA GLN A 35 -0.33 -11.04 0.40
C GLN A 35 0.64 -11.61 1.45
N GLY A 36 1.90 -11.77 1.04
CA GLY A 36 2.95 -12.32 1.89
C GLY A 36 3.27 -11.41 3.08
N ALA A 37 4.05 -11.94 4.03
CA ALA A 37 4.47 -11.17 5.20
C ALA A 37 5.27 -9.91 4.84
N GLU A 38 6.17 -10.01 3.85
CA GLU A 38 7.01 -8.90 3.41
C GLU A 38 6.20 -7.78 2.77
N SER A 39 5.33 -8.11 1.81
CA SER A 39 4.48 -7.14 1.12
C SER A 39 3.50 -6.48 2.09
N THR A 40 2.89 -7.25 2.99
CA THR A 40 2.04 -6.71 4.07
C THR A 40 2.82 -5.73 4.95
N LEU A 41 4.04 -6.09 5.36
CA LEU A 41 4.89 -5.20 6.17
C LEU A 41 5.24 -3.90 5.42
N ALA A 42 5.57 -3.98 4.13
CA ALA A 42 5.84 -2.80 3.31
C ALA A 42 4.63 -1.85 3.20
N GLY A 43 3.42 -2.42 3.05
CA GLY A 43 2.16 -1.68 3.07
C GLY A 43 1.92 -0.97 4.41
N LEU A 44 2.09 -1.68 5.52
CA LEU A 44 1.91 -1.11 6.87
C LEU A 44 2.94 -0.01 7.19
N ILE A 45 4.21 -0.21 6.83
CA ILE A 45 5.25 0.82 7.00
C ILE A 45 4.89 2.07 6.20
N SER A 46 4.36 1.90 4.98
CA SER A 46 3.89 3.03 4.17
C SER A 46 2.72 3.76 4.84
N LEU A 47 1.76 3.03 5.41
CA LEU A 47 0.63 3.64 6.13
C LEU A 47 1.11 4.44 7.35
N ILE A 48 2.01 3.89 8.16
CA ILE A 48 2.56 4.55 9.35
C ILE A 48 3.30 5.83 8.97
N ASN A 49 4.15 5.78 7.94
CA ASN A 49 4.89 6.95 7.49
C ASN A 49 3.98 8.06 6.94
N ILE A 50 2.89 7.72 6.24
CA ILE A 50 1.88 8.71 5.84
C ILE A 50 1.24 9.31 7.10
N HIS A 51 0.76 8.48 8.03
CA HIS A 51 0.11 8.94 9.24
C HIS A 51 1.02 9.89 10.05
N GLU A 52 2.30 9.56 10.21
CA GLU A 52 3.27 10.42 10.86
C GLU A 52 3.48 11.74 10.11
N THR A 53 3.63 11.70 8.79
CA THR A 53 3.86 12.89 7.96
C THR A 53 2.67 13.84 8.07
N VAL A 54 1.46 13.30 7.93
CA VAL A 54 0.19 14.01 8.10
C VAL A 54 0.15 14.62 9.51
N THR A 55 0.33 13.83 10.56
CA THR A 55 0.23 14.30 11.95
C THR A 55 1.28 15.36 12.31
N LYS A 56 2.51 15.25 11.78
CA LYS A 56 3.57 16.25 11.98
C LYS A 56 3.25 17.57 11.30
N ASN A 57 2.61 17.54 10.12
CA ASN A 57 2.22 18.75 9.39
C ASN A 57 1.03 19.50 10.04
N PHE A 58 0.30 18.86 10.95
CA PHE A 58 -0.81 19.47 11.69
C PHE A 58 -0.44 19.92 13.12
N LYS A 59 0.84 19.82 13.51
CA LYS A 59 1.40 20.41 14.73
C LYS A 59 2.25 21.63 14.40
#